data_AF-A0A7K9CLT3-F1
#
_entry.id   AF-A0A7K9CLT3-F1
#
_cell.length_a   1.000
_cell.length_b   1.000
_cell.length_c   1.000
_cell.angle_alpha   90.00
_cell.angle_beta   90.00
_cell.angle_gamma   90.00
#
_symmetry.space_group_name_H-M   'P 1'
#
loop_
_entity.id
_entity.type
_entity.pdbx_description
1 polymer ?
#
loop_
_entity_poly.entity_id
_entity_poly.type
_entity_poly.pdbx_seq_one_letter_code
_entity_poly.pdbx_strand_id
1 'polypeptide(L)'
;NSLYCYTCNWKRNNWSCLKAQKCSDKDEYCVTNVASVGIGMCWLCFLSLWKRITKKCAESCPNHNFSLGLVSYTSHCCQSFLCNLSACPG
;
A
#
# COMPACT_ATOMS: atom_id res chain seq x y z
N ASN A 1 -6.75 -3.42 20.84
CA ASN A 1 -7.84 -3.08 19.89
C ASN A 1 -7.48 -3.78 18.59
N SER A 2 -8.21 -4.79 18.13
CA SER A 2 -7.74 -5.57 16.98
C SER A 2 -8.14 -4.94 15.65
N LEU A 3 -7.19 -4.28 14.99
CA LEU A 3 -7.35 -3.72 13.65
C LEU A 3 -7.38 -4.86 12.60
N TYR A 4 -8.13 -4.68 11.52
CA TYR A 4 -8.09 -5.56 10.36
C TYR A 4 -7.65 -4.78 9.14
N CYS A 5 -6.66 -5.32 8.43
CA CYS A 5 -6.10 -4.70 7.23
C CYS A 5 -6.02 -5.73 6.11
N TYR A 6 -6.00 -5.25 4.87
CA TYR A 6 -5.56 -6.08 3.78
C TYR A 6 -4.05 -6.28 3.87
N THR A 7 -3.58 -7.52 3.70
CA THR A 7 -2.16 -7.86 3.67
C THR A 7 -1.82 -8.56 2.37
N CYS A 8 -0.66 -8.23 1.81
CA CYS A 8 -0.17 -8.87 0.61
C CYS A 8 1.30 -8.53 0.41
N ASN A 9 2.03 -9.44 -0.24
CA ASN A 9 3.42 -9.24 -0.54
C ASN A 9 3.64 -9.26 -2.05
N TRP A 10 4.19 -8.18 -2.59
CA TRP A 10 4.73 -8.12 -3.96
C TRP A 10 3.76 -8.49 -5.09
N LYS A 11 2.47 -8.13 -4.96
CA LYS A 11 1.46 -8.41 -5.99
C LYS A 11 1.40 -7.34 -7.06
N ARG A 12 1.14 -7.75 -8.31
CA ARG A 12 0.96 -6.85 -9.46
C ARG A 12 -0.46 -6.31 -9.54
N ASN A 13 -1.45 -7.15 -9.26
CA ASN A 13 -2.87 -6.78 -9.30
C ASN A 13 -3.41 -6.47 -7.91
N ASN A 14 -4.19 -5.40 -7.77
CA ASN A 14 -4.83 -5.03 -6.50
C ASN A 14 -5.78 -6.12 -6.01
N TRP A 15 -6.52 -6.77 -6.92
CA TRP A 15 -7.50 -7.81 -6.58
C TRP A 15 -6.88 -9.01 -5.85
N SER A 16 -5.70 -9.45 -6.28
CA SER A 16 -4.92 -10.48 -5.55
C SER A 16 -4.24 -9.97 -4.28
N CYS A 17 -4.33 -8.68 -4.00
CA CYS A 17 -3.78 -7.97 -2.84
C CYS A 17 -4.86 -7.61 -1.80
N LEU A 18 -6.06 -8.18 -1.91
CA LEU A 18 -7.20 -7.94 -1.00
C LEU A 18 -7.39 -9.10 -0.01
N LYS A 19 -6.31 -9.55 0.63
CA LYS A 19 -6.42 -10.59 1.66
C LYS A 19 -6.59 -9.95 3.03
N ALA A 20 -7.79 -10.00 3.59
CA ALA A 20 -8.05 -9.47 4.92
C ALA A 20 -7.32 -10.30 5.98
N GLN A 21 -6.59 -9.64 6.88
CA GLN A 21 -5.90 -10.27 7.99
C GLN A 21 -6.08 -9.43 9.25
N LYS A 22 -6.29 -10.11 10.38
CA LYS A 22 -6.29 -9.49 11.70
C LYS A 22 -4.86 -9.08 12.05
N CYS A 23 -4.65 -7.82 12.38
CA CYS A 23 -3.37 -7.28 12.80
C CYS A 23 -3.08 -7.63 14.26
N SER A 24 -1.82 -7.50 14.65
CA SER A 24 -1.40 -7.67 16.04
C SER A 24 -2.02 -6.59 16.93
N ASP A 25 -2.16 -6.84 18.23
CA ASP A 25 -2.68 -5.84 19.18
C ASP A 25 -1.78 -4.59 19.30
N LYS A 26 -0.51 -4.71 18.87
CA LYS A 26 0.45 -3.60 18.77
C LYS A 26 0.31 -2.80 17.47
N ASP A 27 -0.30 -3.38 16.45
CA ASP A 27 -0.38 -2.75 15.13
C ASP A 27 -1.65 -1.90 15.02
N GLU A 28 -1.50 -0.59 15.16
CA GLU A 28 -2.62 0.36 15.06
C GLU A 28 -2.81 0.97 13.67
N TYR A 29 -1.93 0.65 12.71
CA TYR A 29 -1.95 1.22 11.36
C TYR A 29 -1.91 0.13 10.27
N CYS A 30 -2.76 0.28 9.26
CA CYS A 30 -2.65 -0.41 7.98
C CYS A 30 -1.68 0.36 7.08
N VAL A 31 -0.60 -0.27 6.65
CA VAL A 31 0.40 0.33 5.75
C VAL A 31 0.30 -0.29 4.36
N THR A 32 0.25 0.56 3.35
CA THR A 32 0.24 0.21 1.92
C THR A 32 1.42 0.84 1.24
N ASN A 33 2.30 -0.01 0.73
CA ASN A 33 3.45 0.40 -0.04
C ASN A 33 3.21 0.04 -1.50
N VAL A 34 3.38 1.04 -2.36
CA VAL A 34 3.18 0.89 -3.79
C VAL A 34 4.45 1.36 -4.46
N ALA A 35 5.12 0.41 -5.10
CA ALA A 35 6.26 0.69 -5.95
C ALA A 35 5.77 0.61 -7.40
N SER A 36 5.94 1.69 -8.14
CA SER A 36 5.63 1.73 -9.57
C SER A 36 6.85 2.18 -10.35
N VAL A 37 7.02 1.63 -11.55
CA VAL A 37 8.08 1.97 -12.48
C VAL A 37 7.41 2.42 -13.78
N GLY A 38 7.53 3.71 -14.10
CA GLY A 38 6.90 4.33 -15.26
C GLY A 38 7.02 5.87 -15.27
N ILE A 39 6.74 6.45 -16.42
CA ILE A 39 6.70 7.91 -16.62
C ILE A 39 5.30 8.38 -16.21
N GLY A 40 5.18 9.08 -15.08
CA GLY A 40 3.94 9.78 -14.72
C GLY A 40 3.57 9.73 -13.24
N MET A 41 3.13 10.89 -12.72
CA MET A 41 2.53 11.09 -11.41
C MET A 41 1.51 10.00 -11.03
N CYS A 42 1.29 9.79 -9.73
CA CYS A 42 0.33 8.86 -9.12
C CYS A 42 -1.04 8.74 -9.83
N TRP A 43 -1.52 9.80 -10.48
CA TRP A 43 -2.75 9.79 -11.30
C TRP A 43 -2.73 8.77 -12.46
N LEU A 44 -1.55 8.49 -13.04
CA LEU A 44 -1.35 7.51 -14.12
C LEU A 44 -0.89 6.13 -13.59
N CYS A 45 -1.14 5.84 -12.31
CA CYS A 45 -0.86 4.55 -11.65
C CYS A 45 -1.50 3.33 -12.35
N PHE A 46 -2.46 3.55 -13.26
CA PHE A 46 -3.03 2.53 -14.15
C PHE A 46 -2.19 2.24 -15.40
N LEU A 47 -1.37 3.20 -15.85
CA LEU A 47 -0.48 3.10 -17.02
C LEU A 47 0.97 2.70 -16.68
N SER A 48 1.28 2.47 -15.41
CA SER A 48 2.62 2.00 -15.02
C SER A 48 2.91 0.61 -15.60
N LEU A 49 3.96 0.48 -16.42
CA LEU A 49 4.40 -0.81 -16.98
C LEU A 49 4.64 -1.85 -15.87
N TRP A 50 5.19 -1.40 -14.74
CA TRP A 50 5.43 -2.22 -13.57
C TRP A 50 4.81 -1.58 -12.33
N LYS A 51 3.88 -2.30 -11.68
CA LYS A 51 3.32 -1.95 -10.38
C LYS A 51 3.51 -3.11 -9.41
N ARG A 52 3.97 -2.83 -8.21
CA ARG A 52 4.12 -3.76 -7.09
C ARG A 52 3.46 -3.17 -5.87
N ILE A 53 2.53 -3.91 -5.31
CA ILE A 53 1.74 -3.51 -4.15
C ILE A 53 2.08 -4.46 -3.01
N THR A 54 2.37 -3.88 -1.85
CA THR A 54 2.65 -4.59 -0.61
C THR A 54 1.85 -3.94 0.49
N LYS A 55 0.99 -4.71 1.16
CA LYS A 55 0.17 -4.23 2.28
C LYS A 55 0.52 -5.01 3.54
N LYS A 56 0.64 -4.32 4.66
CA LYS A 56 1.03 -4.89 5.95
C LYS A 56 0.40 -4.10 7.10
N CYS A 57 0.31 -4.73 8.27
CA CYS A 57 0.03 -4.02 9.51
C CYS A 57 1.35 -3.45 10.06
N ALA A 58 1.28 -2.32 10.75
CA ALA A 58 2.41 -1.77 11.48
C ALA A 58 1.94 -0.99 12.71
N GLU A 59 2.76 -0.99 13.75
CA GLU A 59 2.60 -0.18 14.96
C GLU A 59 2.84 1.32 14.70
N SER A 60 3.70 1.64 13.72
CA SER A 60 3.98 3.02 13.33
C SER A 60 3.94 3.18 11.81
N CYS A 61 3.59 4.37 11.34
CA CYS A 61 3.49 4.70 9.93
C CYS A 61 4.83 5.23 9.37
N PRO A 62 5.56 4.44 8.55
CA PRO A 62 6.70 4.96 7.81
C PRO A 62 6.20 5.74 6.59
N ASN A 63 6.04 7.07 6.72
CA ASN A 63 5.74 7.96 5.60
C ASN A 63 7.03 8.27 4.82
N HIS A 64 7.46 7.33 3.98
CA HIS A 64 8.54 7.55 3.02
C HIS A 64 7.96 7.51 1.62
N ASN A 65 7.69 8.70 1.08
CA ASN A 65 7.34 8.89 -0.32
C ASN A 65 8.59 9.40 -1.02
N PHE A 66 9.18 8.58 -1.88
CA PHE A 66 10.36 9.00 -2.63
C PHE A 66 10.24 8.54 -4.07
N SER A 67 10.51 9.48 -4.99
CA SER A 67 10.48 9.25 -6.43
C SER A 67 11.90 9.38 -6.96
N LEU A 68 12.48 8.27 -7.40
CA LEU A 68 13.80 8.22 -8.03
C LEU A 68 13.64 8.05 -9.54
N GLY A 69 13.64 9.16 -10.27
CA GLY A 69 13.49 9.15 -11.72
C GLY A 69 12.15 8.53 -12.14
N LEU A 70 12.20 7.37 -12.79
CA LEU A 70 11.03 6.61 -13.24
C LEU A 70 10.44 5.67 -12.18
N VAL A 71 11.06 5.56 -10.99
CA VAL A 71 10.60 4.72 -9.90
C VAL A 71 9.90 5.59 -8.86
N SER A 72 8.61 5.36 -8.64
CA SER A 72 7.85 5.99 -7.59
C SER A 72 7.56 4.98 -6.49
N TYR A 73 8.00 5.28 -5.26
CA TYR A 73 7.64 4.52 -4.08
C TYR A 73 6.77 5.39 -3.18
N THR A 74 5.53 4.94 -2.97
CA THR A 74 4.55 5.65 -2.16
C THR A 74 4.11 4.75 -1.02
N SER A 75 4.15 5.30 0.19
CA SER A 75 3.70 4.63 1.41
C SER A 75 2.50 5.39 1.98
N HIS A 76 1.44 4.65 2.28
CA HIS A 76 0.20 5.18 2.82
C HIS A 76 -0.21 4.42 4.06
N CYS A 77 -0.68 5.15 5.06
CA CYS A 77 -1.15 4.57 6.31
C CYS A 77 -2.57 5.02 6.62
N CYS A 78 -3.33 4.14 7.28
CA CYS A 78 -4.67 4.44 7.76
C CYS A 78 -5.00 3.58 8.98
N GLN A 79 -5.87 4.05 9.87
CA GLN A 79 -6.17 3.40 11.17
C GLN A 79 -7.60 2.83 11.24
N SER A 80 -8.28 2.69 10.09
CA SER A 80 -9.67 2.21 10.05
C SER A 80 -9.73 0.76 9.56
N PHE A 81 -10.82 0.06 9.89
CA PHE A 81 -11.05 -1.32 9.47
C PHE A 81 -11.04 -1.43 7.93
N LEU A 82 -10.12 -2.21 7.37
CA LEU A 82 -9.96 -2.46 5.93
C LEU A 82 -9.83 -1.18 5.07
N CYS A 83 -9.27 -0.10 5.63
CA CYS A 83 -9.11 1.17 4.94
C CYS A 83 -8.18 1.10 3.71
N ASN A 84 -7.25 0.14 3.69
CA ASN A 84 -6.26 0.00 2.63
C ASN A 84 -6.76 -0.80 1.41
N LEU A 85 -8.01 -0.60 0.99
CA LEU A 85 -8.58 -1.25 -0.19
C LEU A 85 -7.83 -0.82 -1.48
N SER A 86 -7.55 0.48 -1.59
CA SER A 86 -6.95 1.11 -2.75
C SER A 86 -5.43 1.11 -2.67
N ALA A 87 -4.78 0.78 -3.79
CA ALA A 87 -3.32 0.83 -3.93
C ALA A 87 -2.81 2.18 -4.48
N CYS A 88 -3.67 3.17 -4.64
CA CYS A 88 -3.34 4.54 -4.99
C CYS A 88 -4.45 5.39 -4.33
N PRO A 89 -4.16 6.28 -3.37
CA PRO A 89 -5.14 7.25 -2.93
C PRO A 89 -5.38 8.24 -4.07
N GLY A 90 -6.64 8.64 -4.23
CA GLY A 90 -7.04 9.67 -5.18
C GLY A 90 -6.42 11.01 -4.86
#